data_AF-A0A0A5HQ42-F1
#
_entry.id   AF-A0A0A5HQ42-F1
#
_cell.length_a   1.000
_cell.length_b   1.000
_cell.length_c   1.000
_cell.angle_alpha   90.00
_cell.angle_beta   90.00
_cell.angle_gamma   90.00
#
_symmetry.space_group_name_H-M   'P 1'
#
loop_
_entity.id
_entity.type
_entity.pdbx_description
1 polymer ?
#
loop_
_entity_poly.entity_id
_entity_poly.type
_entity_poly.pdbx_seq_one_letter_code
_entity_poly.pdbx_strand_id
1 'polypeptide(L)' 'MEKAMQQSHGIGYEEYSRCLDQRLKVEQRRHVEFEQSNRIVSEIDRQLHR' A
#
# COMPACT_ATOMS: atom_id res chain seq x y z
N MET A 1 2.73 -2.72 14.25
CA MET A 1 2.68 -3.39 12.93
C MET A 1 1.58 -4.44 12.88
N GLU A 2 1.56 -5.41 13.81
CA GLU A 2 0.54 -6.48 13.89
C GLU A 2 -0.92 -6.02 13.69
N LYS A 3 -1.41 -5.12 14.55
CA LYS A 3 -2.79 -4.61 14.48
C LYS A 3 -3.12 -3.93 13.14
N ALA A 4 -2.17 -3.18 12.60
CA ALA A 4 -2.35 -2.49 11.32
C ALA A 4 -2.35 -3.46 10.13
N MET A 5 -1.50 -4.50 10.17
CA MET A 5 -1.48 -5.55 9.15
C MET A 5 -2.81 -6.32 9.13
N GLN A 6 -3.31 -6.68 10.31
CA GLN A 6 -4.59 -7.38 10.42
C GLN A 6 -5.76 -6.52 9.92
N GLN A 7 -5.76 -5.21 10.23
CA GLN A 7 -6.82 -4.29 9.80
C GLN A 7 -6.77 -3.99 8.30
N SER A 8 -5.59 -3.73 7.75
CA SER A 8 -5.43 -3.29 6.35
C SER A 8 -5.35 -4.43 5.35
N HIS A 9 -4.76 -5.56 5.75
CA HIS A 9 -4.41 -6.66 4.85
C HIS A 9 -5.01 -8.01 5.27
N GLY A 10 -5.67 -8.09 6.44
CA GLY A 10 -6.32 -9.31 6.93
C GLY A 10 -5.37 -10.40 7.43
N ILE A 11 -4.07 -10.11 7.48
CA ILE A 11 -3.02 -11.05 7.90
C ILE A 11 -2.18 -10.45 9.03
N GLY A 12 -1.66 -11.32 9.90
CA GLY A 12 -0.72 -10.93 10.94
C GLY A 12 0.69 -10.66 10.41
N TYR A 13 1.54 -10.06 11.23
CA TYR A 13 2.94 -9.80 10.87
C TYR A 13 3.74 -11.10 10.71
N GLU A 14 3.46 -12.12 11.53
CA GLU A 14 4.15 -13.41 11.47
C GLU A 14 3.89 -14.12 10.12
N GLU A 15 2.64 -14.11 9.64
CA GLU A 15 2.27 -14.69 8.35
C GLU A 15 2.90 -13.92 7.18
N TYR A 16 2.88 -12.58 7.23
CA TYR A 16 3.59 -11.72 6.29
C TYR A 16 5.12 -11.97 6.27
N SER A 17 5.70 -12.24 7.43
CA SER A 17 7.14 -12.46 7.57
C SER A 17 7.58 -13.85 7.08
N ARG A 18 6.73 -14.87 7.22
CA ARG A 18 7.09 -16.25 6.87
C ARG A 18 6.66 -16.68 5.47
N CYS A 19 5.62 -16.09 4.90
CA CYS A 19 5.10 -16.49 3.58
C CYS A 19 5.41 -15.44 2.51
N LEU A 20 6.28 -15.81 1.55
CA LEU A 20 6.66 -14.92 0.44
C LEU A 20 5.44 -14.51 -0.40
N ASP A 21 4.53 -15.44 -0.69
CA ASP A 21 3.36 -15.16 -1.52
C ASP A 21 2.42 -14.14 -0.85
N GLN A 22 2.23 -14.26 0.46
CA GLN A 22 1.43 -13.29 1.22
C GLN A 22 2.12 -11.92 1.26
N ARG A 23 3.44 -11.90 1.42
CA ARG A 23 4.23 -10.66 1.35
C ARG A 23 4.07 -9.98 -0.01
N LEU A 24 4.22 -10.73 -1.10
CA LEU A 24 4.10 -10.19 -2.46
C LEU A 24 2.71 -9.59 -2.72
N LYS A 25 1.64 -10.22 -2.23
CA LYS A 25 0.28 -9.66 -2.34
C LYS A 25 0.14 -8.32 -1.61
N VAL A 26 0.68 -8.23 -0.39
CA VAL A 26 0.67 -6.99 0.39
C VAL A 26 1.46 -5.88 -0.32
N GLU A 27 2.69 -6.19 -0.76
CA GLU A 27 3.56 -5.21 -1.39
C GLU A 27 3.04 -4.77 -2.77
N GLN A 28 2.43 -5.66 -3.54
CA GLN A 28 1.78 -5.30 -4.80
C GLN A 28 0.63 -4.32 -4.59
N ARG A 29 -0.20 -4.55 -3.56
CA ARG A 29 -1.29 -3.63 -3.20
C ARG A 29 -0.74 -2.28 -2.75
N ARG A 30 0.28 -2.27 -1.89
CA ARG A 30 0.96 -1.03 -1.45
C ARG A 30 1.51 -0.23 -2.62
N HIS A 31 2.13 -0.91 -3.60
CA HIS A 31 2.65 -0.26 -4.79
C HIS A 31 1.54 0.41 -5.60
N VAL A 32 0.40 -0.26 -5.82
CA VAL A 32 -0.74 0.33 -6.54
C VAL A 32 -1.31 1.54 -5.80
N GLU A 33 -1.48 1.45 -4.48
CA GLU A 33 -1.98 2.56 -3.64
C GLU A 33 -1.02 3.77 -3.68
N PHE A 34 0.29 3.53 -3.64
CA PHE A 34 1.32 4.57 -3.78
C PHE A 34 1.25 5.26 -5.15
N GLU A 35 1.18 4.49 -6.24
CA GLU A 35 1.06 5.02 -7.60
C GLU A 35 -0.21 5.86 -7.78
N GLN A 36 -1.34 5.42 -7.22
CA GLN A 36 -2.59 6.19 -7.24
C GLN A 36 -2.46 7.50 -6.46
N SER A 37 -1.88 7.46 -5.26
CA SER A 37 -1.63 8.64 -4.44
C SER A 37 -0.77 9.67 -5.19
N ASN A 38 0.32 9.23 -5.81
CA ASN A 38 1.21 10.11 -6.58
C ASN A 38 0.50 10.76 -7.78
N ARG A 39 -0.37 10.02 -8.47
CA ARG A 39 -1.17 10.56 -9.58
C ARG A 39 -2.10 11.68 -9.10
N ILE A 40 -2.79 11.47 -7.98
CA ILE A 40 -3.69 12.47 -7.38
C ILE A 40 -2.90 13.71 -7.00
N VAL A 41 -1.76 13.53 -6.31
CA VAL A 41 -0.89 14.66 -5.92
C VAL A 41 -0.44 15.44 -7.15
N SER A 42 0.02 14.74 -8.20
CA SER A 42 0.45 15.38 -9.45
C SER A 42 -0.69 16.10 -10.16
N GLU A 43 -1.91 15.58 -10.12
CA GLU A 43 -3.08 16.22 -10.71
C GLU A 43 -3.45 17.51 -9.96
N ILE A 44 -3.46 17.48 -8.63
CA ILE A 44 -3.70 18.67 -7.79
C ILE A 44 -2.62 19.72 -8.05
N ASP A 45 -1.36 19.31 -8.08
CA ASP A 45 -0.22 20.20 -8.34
C ASP A 45 -0.35 20.93 -9.69
N ARG A 46 -0.77 20.22 -10.75
CA ARG A 46 -1.04 20.81 -12.06
C ARG A 46 -2.20 21.80 -12.05
N GLN A 47 -3.22 21.58 -11.23
CA GLN A 47 -4.36 22.49 -11.11
C GLN A 47 -4.01 23.77 -10.35
N LEU A 48 -3.12 23.69 -9.36
CA LEU A 48 -2.68 24.84 -8.57
C LEU A 48 -1.67 25.73 -9.31
N HIS A 49 -0.84 25.16 -10.17
CA HIS A 49 0.17 25.89 -10.96
C HIS A 49 -0.37 26.41 -12.31
N ARG A 50 -1.68 26.47 -12.49
CA ARG A 50 -2.36 26.98 -13.70
C ARG A 50 -2.91 28.39 -13.49
#